data_AF-A0A6I6F0C3-F1
#
_entry.id   AF-A0A6I6F0C3-F1
#
_cell.length_a   1.000
_cell.length_b   1.000
_cell.length_c   1.000
_cell.angle_alpha   90.00
_cell.angle_beta   90.00
_cell.angle_gamma   90.00
#
_symmetry.space_group_name_H-M   'P 1'
#
loop_
_entity.id
_entity.type
_entity.pdbx_description
1 polymer ?
#
loop_
_entity_poly.entity_id
_entity_poly.type
_entity_poly.pdbx_seq_one_letter_code
_entity_poly.pdbx_strand_id
1 'polypeptide(L)'
;MDKFLTLHTNKKEFFKDLKKNDIFVYSYHDYKWDDVIKVAEENRVKLQYIMKGTPEYKYYGECAAKVVSIAEDTYEFKMSSGEIIKIEAEDEEMARLKLLDYLFQNNYITKKK
;
A
#
# COMPACT_ATOMS: atom_id res chain seq x y z
N MET A 1 -13.27 4.17 8.27
CA MET A 1 -13.79 2.84 8.61
C MET A 1 -12.57 2.05 9.04
N ASP A 2 -12.51 1.60 10.29
CA ASP A 2 -11.32 0.95 10.83
C ASP A 2 -11.11 -0.41 10.15
N LYS A 3 -9.88 -0.67 9.68
CA LYS A 3 -9.52 -1.92 9.00
C LYS A 3 -9.14 -2.96 10.07
N PHE A 4 -9.82 -4.10 10.09
CA PHE A 4 -9.55 -5.18 11.05
C PHE A 4 -9.07 -6.43 10.34
N LEU A 5 -7.81 -6.83 10.55
CA LEU A 5 -7.23 -8.02 9.92
C LEU A 5 -8.04 -9.30 10.23
N THR A 6 -8.63 -9.37 11.42
CA THR A 6 -9.38 -10.52 11.94
C THR A 6 -10.71 -10.76 11.23
N LEU A 7 -11.27 -9.73 10.59
CA LEU A 7 -12.55 -9.83 9.88
C LEU A 7 -12.40 -10.36 8.45
N HIS A 8 -11.17 -10.57 7.96
CA HIS A 8 -10.90 -11.01 6.60
C HIS A 8 -10.56 -12.49 6.54
N THR A 9 -11.40 -13.27 5.86
CA THR A 9 -11.16 -14.70 5.58
C THR A 9 -9.93 -14.90 4.68
N ASN A 10 -9.70 -13.98 3.74
CA ASN A 10 -8.54 -13.98 2.85
C ASN A 10 -7.56 -12.85 3.21
N LYS A 11 -6.46 -13.25 3.86
CA LYS A 11 -5.44 -12.33 4.36
C LYS A 11 -4.69 -11.63 3.23
N LYS A 12 -4.45 -12.31 2.11
CA LYS A 12 -3.74 -11.72 0.96
C LYS A 12 -4.52 -10.56 0.35
N GLU A 13 -5.85 -10.66 0.28
CA GLU A 13 -6.68 -9.56 -0.20
C GLU A 13 -6.65 -8.38 0.76
N PHE A 14 -6.70 -8.63 2.08
CA PHE A 14 -6.58 -7.57 3.07
C PHE A 14 -5.31 -6.72 2.88
N PHE A 15 -4.15 -7.36 2.74
CA PHE A 15 -2.88 -6.65 2.57
C PHE A 15 -2.75 -5.95 1.21
N LYS A 16 -3.44 -6.42 0.17
CA LYS A 16 -3.52 -5.73 -1.14
C LYS A 16 -4.34 -4.45 -1.09
N ASP A 17 -5.36 -4.39 -0.24
CA ASP A 17 -6.21 -3.21 -0.08
C ASP A 17 -5.63 -2.16 0.87
N LEU A 18 -4.45 -2.42 1.46
CA LEU A 18 -3.75 -1.47 2.31
C LEU A 18 -3.08 -0.38 1.46
N LYS A 19 -3.02 0.83 2.01
CA LYS A 19 -2.30 1.96 1.45
C LYS A 19 -1.22 2.43 2.42
N LYS A 20 -0.22 3.13 1.90
CA LYS A 20 0.77 3.81 2.74
C LYS A 20 0.09 4.72 3.77
N ASN A 21 0.55 4.64 5.01
CA ASN A 21 0.01 5.30 6.20
C ASN A 21 -1.33 4.76 6.73
N ASP A 22 -1.90 3.72 6.14
CA ASP A 22 -3.06 3.06 6.73
C ASP A 22 -2.71 2.49 8.11
N ILE A 23 -3.69 2.53 9.00
CA ILE A 23 -3.63 1.86 10.30
C ILE A 23 -4.68 0.77 10.29
N PHE A 24 -4.29 -0.42 10.73
CA PHE A 24 -5.22 -1.52 10.95
C PHE A 24 -5.02 -2.15 12.32
N VAL A 25 -6.09 -2.78 12.81
CA VAL A 25 -6.12 -3.49 14.08
C VAL A 25 -6.14 -4.98 13.83
N TYR A 26 -5.49 -5.75 14.70
CA TYR A 26 -5.52 -7.21 14.72
C TYR A 26 -5.86 -7.71 16.12
N SER A 27 -5.99 -9.02 16.33
CA SER A 27 -6.28 -9.64 17.63
C SER A 27 -5.15 -10.55 18.02
N TYR A 28 -4.61 -10.41 19.23
CA TYR A 28 -3.59 -11.33 19.77
C TYR A 28 -4.09 -12.78 19.92
N HIS A 29 -5.41 -12.99 20.01
CA HIS A 29 -5.97 -14.34 20.05
C HIS A 29 -5.84 -15.06 18.70
N ASP A 30 -5.88 -14.30 17.61
CA ASP A 30 -5.88 -14.82 16.25
C ASP A 30 -4.50 -14.69 15.57
N TYR A 31 -3.72 -13.68 15.94
CA TYR A 31 -2.44 -13.33 15.32
C TYR A 31 -1.44 -12.79 16.35
N LYS A 32 -0.25 -13.38 16.41
CA LYS A 32 0.90 -12.72 17.05
C LYS A 32 1.49 -11.69 16.10
N TRP A 33 2.19 -10.71 16.65
CA TRP A 33 2.87 -9.69 15.84
C TRP A 33 3.81 -10.29 14.79
N ASP A 34 4.55 -11.36 15.13
CA ASP A 34 5.40 -12.09 14.18
C ASP A 34 4.61 -12.68 12.99
N ASP A 35 3.38 -13.17 13.23
CA ASP A 35 2.52 -13.66 12.15
C ASP A 35 2.08 -12.52 11.23
N VAL A 36 1.74 -11.36 11.81
CA VAL A 36 1.34 -10.16 11.07
C VAL A 36 2.50 -9.65 10.21
N ILE A 37 3.71 -9.58 10.77
CA ILE A 37 4.92 -9.20 10.01
C ILE A 37 5.14 -10.17 8.87
N LYS A 38 5.11 -11.49 9.14
CA LYS A 38 5.39 -12.49 8.12
C LYS A 38 4.44 -12.38 6.92
N VAL A 39 3.13 -12.25 7.17
CA VAL A 39 2.15 -12.08 6.09
C VAL A 39 2.35 -10.74 5.38
N ALA A 40 2.70 -9.67 6.10
CA ALA A 40 3.01 -8.39 5.48
C ALA A 40 4.23 -8.48 4.55
N GLU A 41 5.31 -9.13 4.99
CA GLU A 41 6.52 -9.35 4.18
C GLU A 41 6.24 -10.20 2.93
N GLU A 42 5.43 -11.25 3.05
CA GLU A 42 4.96 -12.06 1.90
C GLU A 42 4.19 -11.22 0.87
N ASN A 43 3.53 -10.14 1.31
CA ASN A 43 2.82 -9.19 0.45
C ASN A 43 3.64 -7.92 0.18
N ARG A 44 4.94 -7.93 0.51
CA ARG A 44 5.87 -6.81 0.33
C ARG A 44 5.43 -5.50 1.01
N VAL A 45 4.71 -5.60 2.11
CA VAL A 45 4.26 -4.48 2.95
C VAL A 45 5.17 -4.37 4.17
N LYS A 46 5.73 -3.18 4.41
CA LYS A 46 6.44 -2.87 5.66
C LYS A 46 5.50 -2.25 6.67
N LEU A 47 5.47 -2.83 7.86
CA LEU A 47 4.66 -2.36 8.96
C LEU A 47 5.51 -1.77 10.07
N GLN A 48 4.89 -0.88 10.85
CA GLN A 48 5.41 -0.36 12.09
C GLN A 48 4.41 -0.66 13.21
N TYR A 49 4.94 -1.17 14.31
CA TYR A 49 4.19 -1.34 15.54
C TYR A 49 3.85 0.02 16.15
N ILE A 50 2.60 0.20 16.58
CA ILE A 50 2.18 1.44 17.25
C ILE A 50 2.64 1.40 18.72
N MET A 51 3.68 2.17 19.03
CA MET A 51 4.27 2.19 20.37
C MET A 51 3.33 2.79 21.42
N LYS A 52 3.35 2.20 22.63
CA LYS A 52 2.64 2.74 23.79
C LYS A 52 3.10 4.18 24.08
N GLY A 53 2.13 5.10 24.18
CA GLY A 53 2.38 6.52 24.44
C GLY A 53 2.24 7.43 23.21
N THR A 54 2.11 6.88 22.00
CA THR A 54 1.76 7.69 20.82
C THR A 54 0.28 8.10 20.84
N PRO A 55 -0.10 9.20 20.16
CA PRO A 55 -1.50 9.55 19.98
C PRO A 55 -2.30 8.39 19.35
N GLU A 56 -1.74 7.73 18.33
CA GLU A 56 -2.38 6.59 17.66
C GLU A 56 -2.67 5.43 18.63
N TYR A 57 -1.78 5.15 19.59
CA TYR A 57 -2.01 4.11 20.60
C TYR A 57 -3.24 4.41 21.48
N LYS A 58 -3.55 5.68 21.74
CA LYS A 58 -4.74 6.06 22.52
C LYS A 58 -6.04 5.72 21.79
N TYR A 59 -6.02 5.70 20.46
CA TYR A 59 -7.19 5.42 19.63
C TYR A 59 -7.32 3.93 19.29
N TYR A 60 -6.22 3.27 18.94
CA TYR A 60 -6.24 1.91 18.38
C TYR A 60 -5.73 0.83 19.34
N GLY A 61 -5.02 1.20 20.41
CA GLY A 61 -4.51 0.26 21.41
C GLY A 61 -3.27 -0.52 20.97
N GLU A 62 -3.01 -1.61 21.70
CA GLU A 62 -1.79 -2.44 21.58
C GLU A 62 -1.75 -3.30 20.32
N CYS A 63 -2.92 -3.65 19.76
CA CYS A 63 -3.03 -4.55 18.62
C CYS A 63 -3.17 -3.78 17.31
N ALA A 64 -2.38 -2.74 17.10
CA ALA A 64 -2.49 -1.88 15.93
C ALA A 64 -1.15 -1.79 15.18
N ALA A 65 -1.25 -1.79 13.85
CA ALA A 65 -0.12 -1.73 12.94
C ALA A 65 -0.32 -0.60 11.94
N LYS A 66 0.76 0.12 11.65
CA LYS A 66 0.79 1.19 10.66
C LYS A 66 1.57 0.75 9.43
N VAL A 67 1.02 0.99 8.25
CA VAL A 67 1.69 0.70 6.98
C VAL A 67 2.70 1.81 6.69
N VAL A 68 3.99 1.47 6.71
CA VAL A 68 5.09 2.43 6.48
C VAL A 68 5.37 2.57 4.99
N SER A 69 5.41 1.45 4.29
CA SER A 69 5.65 1.40 2.85
C SER A 69 5.09 0.12 2.28
N ILE A 70 4.71 0.17 1.02
CA ILE A 70 4.38 -1.00 0.21
C ILE A 70 5.44 -1.01 -0.89
N ALA A 71 6.04 -2.18 -1.16
CA ALA A 71 7.07 -2.25 -2.19
C ALA A 71 6.46 -1.91 -3.56
N GLU A 72 7.15 -1.07 -4.30
CA GLU A 72 6.78 -0.68 -5.65
C GLU A 72 7.59 -1.52 -6.63
N ASP A 73 6.93 -2.00 -7.68
CA ASP A 73 7.57 -2.59 -8.84
C ASP A 73 7.77 -1.51 -9.91
N THR A 74 8.81 -1.66 -10.74
CA THR A 74 9.04 -0.78 -11.88
C THR A 74 8.31 -1.31 -13.11
N TYR A 75 7.34 -0.56 -13.60
CA TYR A 75 6.61 -0.87 -14.83
C TYR A 75 7.19 -0.08 -16.00
N GLU A 76 7.48 -0.76 -17.11
CA GLU A 76 8.05 -0.15 -18.30
C GLU A 76 6.98 0.00 -19.38
N PHE A 77 6.68 1.25 -19.77
CA PHE A 77 5.72 1.59 -20.81
C PHE A 77 6.46 2.10 -22.04
N LYS A 78 6.31 1.37 -23.15
CA LYS A 78 6.88 1.77 -24.44
C LYS A 78 5.89 2.64 -25.21
N MET A 79 6.29 3.86 -25.50
CA MET A 79 5.51 4.80 -26.30
C MET A 79 5.69 4.55 -27.80
N SER A 80 4.72 4.99 -28.60
CA SER A 80 4.76 4.89 -30.06
C SER A 80 5.95 5.63 -30.70
N SER A 81 6.52 6.61 -29.98
CA SER A 81 7.74 7.34 -30.36
C SER A 81 9.03 6.53 -30.20
N GLY A 82 8.97 5.34 -29.58
CA GLY A 82 10.15 4.53 -29.23
C GLY A 82 10.75 4.85 -27.85
N GLU A 83 10.25 5.87 -27.18
CA GLU A 83 10.61 6.22 -25.81
C GLU A 83 10.09 5.17 -24.81
N ILE A 84 10.89 4.87 -23.77
CA ILE A 84 10.53 3.95 -22.68
C ILE A 84 10.39 4.77 -21.40
N ILE A 85 9.19 4.79 -20.84
CA ILE A 85 8.90 5.45 -19.57
C ILE A 85 8.83 4.38 -18.48
N LYS A 86 9.63 4.55 -17.43
CA LYS A 86 9.63 3.65 -16.27
C LYS A 86 8.88 4.32 -15.13
N ILE A 87 7.87 3.64 -14.59
CA ILE A 87 7.03 4.13 -13.51
C ILE A 87 7.09 3.13 -12.36
N GLU A 88 7.50 3.59 -11.19
CA GLU A 88 7.42 2.81 -9.96
C GLU A 88 5.99 2.87 -9.41
N ALA A 89 5.37 1.72 -9.16
CA ALA A 89 4.03 1.62 -8.60
C ALA A 89 3.80 0.28 -7.90
N GLU A 90 2.80 0.24 -7.03
CA GLU A 90 2.43 -0.96 -6.26
C GLU A 90 1.81 -2.04 -7.17
N ASP A 91 1.09 -1.63 -8.21
CA ASP A 91 0.43 -2.50 -9.19
C ASP A 91 0.34 -1.82 -10.57
N GLU A 92 -0.05 -2.57 -11.59
CA GLU A 92 -0.12 -2.08 -12.98
C GLU A 92 -1.19 -0.99 -13.17
N GLU A 93 -2.32 -1.05 -12.46
CA GLU A 93 -3.38 -0.03 -12.56
C GLU A 93 -2.87 1.31 -12.02
N MET A 94 -2.21 1.28 -10.86
CA MET A 94 -1.60 2.46 -10.27
C MET A 94 -0.43 2.98 -11.13
N ALA A 95 0.35 2.09 -11.75
CA ALA A 95 1.37 2.46 -12.72
C ALA A 95 0.79 3.20 -13.92
N ARG A 96 -0.36 2.74 -14.45
CA ARG A 96 -1.08 3.40 -15.55
C ARG A 96 -1.63 4.78 -15.16
N LEU A 97 -2.16 4.92 -13.94
CA LEU A 97 -2.62 6.22 -13.44
C LEU A 97 -1.46 7.21 -13.32
N LYS A 98 -0.36 6.79 -12.68
CA LYS A 98 0.87 7.60 -12.58
C LYS A 98 1.45 7.94 -13.97
N LEU A 99 1.38 7.01 -14.93
CA LEU A 99 1.77 7.26 -16.32
C LEU A 99 0.90 8.34 -16.96
N LEU A 100 -0.42 8.30 -16.79
CA LEU A 100 -1.32 9.32 -17.31
C LEU A 100 -0.99 10.70 -16.72
N ASP A 101 -0.81 10.78 -15.40
CA ASP A 101 -0.40 12.02 -14.74
C ASP A 101 0.93 12.56 -15.29
N TYR A 102 1.92 11.67 -15.47
CA TYR A 102 3.20 12.02 -16.10
C TYR A 102 3.01 12.60 -17.51
N LEU A 103 2.17 11.97 -18.33
CA LEU A 103 1.89 12.42 -19.70
C LEU A 103 1.18 13.77 -19.74
N PHE A 104 0.28 14.04 -18.79
CA PHE A 104 -0.35 15.36 -18.65
C PHE A 104 0.65 16.43 -18.21
N GLN A 105 1.48 16.15 -17.20
CA GLN A 105 2.48 17.09 -16.68
C GLN A 105 3.51 17.48 -17.74
N ASN A 106 3.88 16.54 -18.61
CA ASN A 106 4.85 16.77 -19.69
C ASN A 106 4.19 17.20 -21.02
N ASN A 107 2.90 17.56 -21.02
CA ASN A 107 2.16 18.03 -22.20
C ASN A 107 2.10 17.05 -23.39
N TYR A 108 2.30 15.75 -23.18
CA TYR A 108 2.09 14.74 -24.22
C TYR A 108 0.60 14.61 -24.59
N ILE A 109 -0.29 14.89 -23.63
CA ILE A 109 -1.74 14.87 -23.82
C ILE A 109 -2.31 16.19 -23.34
N THR A 110 -2.93 16.95 -24.25
CA THR A 110 -3.62 18.20 -23.91
C THR A 110 -5.10 17.89 -23.65
N LYS A 111 -5.65 18.35 -22.51
CA LYS A 111 -7.11 18.33 -22.31
C LYS A 111 -7.74 19.18 -23.41
N LYS A 112 -8.49 18.56 -24.32
CA LYS A 112 -9.40 19.31 -25.20
C LYS A 112 -10.40 20.03 -24.29
N LYS A 113 -10.44 21.35 -24.47
CA LYS A 113 -11.31 22.28 -23.76
C LYS A 113 -12.77 22.09 -24.18
#